data_AF-A0A8S3XMT5-F1
#
_entry.id   AF-A0A8S3XMT5-F1
#
_cell.length_a   1.000
_cell.length_b   1.000
_cell.length_c   1.000
_cell.angle_alpha   90.00
_cell.angle_beta   90.00
_cell.angle_gamma   90.00
#
_symmetry.space_group_name_H-M   'P 1'
#
loop_
_entity.id
_entity.type
_entity.pdbx_description
1 polymer ?
#
loop_
_entity_poly.entity_id
_entity_poly.type
_entity_poly.pdbx_seq_one_letter_code
_entity_poly.pdbx_strand_id
1 'polypeptide(L)'
;MLVTYLEASRDLWETNSILFGAALAVCRIIGAKLSTAGRATGQSSAIPAWRIRIEERIAKARALIDILICFRSGNNGPRIVRTVRMAFAGTNVSLSQPDIMQKLTDRIDHLKRRITASGKWIRRYTERSTRFNQNLLFHSDPKRLYKSLERPKVRGTGSAPNQADTVAFWRDLWSEPVNHSEGPWTEVVAGQCASITHMDPVIITPDDVAEAVRRAPNWKSPGLDGLHHYWSFGHHSFGS
;
A
#
# COMPACT_ATOMS: atom_id res chain seq x y z
N MET A 1 31.98 46.88 -4.10
CA MET A 1 31.99 45.48 -4.58
C MET A 1 30.57 44.93 -4.69
N LEU A 2 30.01 44.13 -3.77
CA LEU A 2 28.68 43.53 -4.05
C LEU A 2 27.56 44.58 -4.20
N VAL A 3 27.48 45.54 -3.29
CA VAL A 3 26.45 46.60 -3.29
C VAL A 3 26.44 47.38 -4.62
N THR A 4 27.62 47.77 -5.10
CA THR A 4 27.80 48.49 -6.37
C THR A 4 27.43 47.69 -7.62
N TYR A 5 27.31 46.35 -7.54
CA TYR A 5 26.76 45.53 -8.63
C TYR A 5 25.24 45.36 -8.51
N LEU A 6 24.68 45.39 -7.30
CA LEU A 6 23.23 45.41 -7.08
C LEU A 6 22.61 46.74 -7.54
N GLU A 7 23.23 47.87 -7.19
CA GLU A 7 22.81 49.22 -7.62
C GLU A 7 22.85 49.42 -9.15
N ALA A 8 23.66 48.63 -9.86
CA ALA A 8 23.78 48.66 -11.32
C ALA A 8 22.87 47.64 -12.05
N SER A 9 22.24 46.70 -11.32
CA SER A 9 21.37 45.68 -11.92
C SER A 9 20.03 46.27 -12.37
N ARG A 10 19.53 45.82 -13.52
CA ARG A 10 18.34 46.36 -14.17
C ARG A 10 17.15 45.41 -14.09
N ASP A 11 17.42 44.12 -14.21
CA ASP A 11 16.39 43.08 -14.15
C ASP A 11 16.44 42.25 -12.87
N LEU A 12 15.27 41.78 -12.44
CA LEU A 12 15.12 40.85 -11.30
C LEU A 12 15.96 39.57 -11.48
N TRP A 13 16.17 39.14 -12.73
CA TRP A 13 17.01 37.97 -13.05
C TRP A 13 18.50 38.23 -12.80
N GLU A 14 19.01 39.43 -13.13
CA GLU A 14 20.38 39.85 -12.81
C GLU A 14 20.55 39.95 -11.30
N THR A 15 19.62 40.63 -10.62
CA THR A 15 19.58 40.79 -9.16
C THR A 15 19.70 39.43 -8.46
N ASN A 16 18.85 38.47 -8.85
CA ASN A 16 18.85 37.12 -8.30
C ASN A 16 20.14 36.35 -8.63
N SER A 17 20.68 36.51 -9.84
CA SER A 17 21.93 35.87 -10.26
C SER A 17 23.14 36.39 -9.47
N ILE A 18 23.21 37.70 -9.21
CA ILE A 18 24.25 38.34 -8.38
C ILE A 18 24.16 37.85 -6.93
N LEU A 19 22.96 37.83 -6.34
CA LEU A 19 22.74 37.34 -4.98
C LEU A 19 23.09 35.85 -4.84
N PHE A 20 22.68 35.01 -5.81
CA PHE A 20 23.02 33.58 -5.82
C PHE A 20 24.53 33.35 -6.00
N GLY A 21 25.18 34.10 -6.89
CA GLY A 21 26.64 34.05 -7.07
C GLY A 21 27.41 34.44 -5.80
N ALA A 22 26.94 35.48 -5.10
CA ALA A 22 27.50 35.89 -3.80
C ALA A 22 27.32 34.82 -2.73
N ALA A 23 26.11 34.23 -2.62
CA ALA A 23 25.84 33.14 -1.69
C ALA A 23 26.73 31.91 -1.97
N LEU A 24 26.90 31.52 -3.24
CA LEU A 24 27.83 30.45 -3.64
C LEU A 24 29.28 30.76 -3.25
N ALA A 25 29.74 32.00 -3.41
CA ALA A 25 31.09 32.42 -3.03
C ALA A 25 31.29 32.35 -1.50
N VAL A 26 30.34 32.88 -0.72
CA VAL A 26 30.38 32.82 0.75
C VAL A 26 30.34 31.37 1.25
N CYS A 27 29.46 30.53 0.72
CA CYS A 27 29.42 29.10 1.06
C CYS A 27 30.75 28.38 0.74
N ARG A 28 31.42 28.72 -0.37
CA ARG A 28 32.74 28.17 -0.70
C ARG A 28 33.82 28.62 0.29
N ILE A 29 33.85 29.89 0.67
CA ILE A 29 34.81 30.45 1.66
C ILE A 29 34.61 29.80 3.04
N ILE A 30 33.36 29.55 3.45
CA ILE A 30 33.00 28.91 4.72
C ILE A 30 33.19 27.36 4.65
N GLY A 31 33.50 26.79 3.48
CA GLY A 31 33.60 25.34 3.29
C GLY A 31 32.25 24.60 3.36
N ALA A 32 31.14 25.33 3.29
CA ALA A 32 29.78 24.78 3.38
C ALA A 32 29.44 23.95 2.14
N LYS A 33 29.17 22.65 2.34
CA LYS A 33 28.80 21.70 1.28
C LYS A 33 27.38 21.98 0.78
N LEU A 34 27.26 22.85 -0.20
CA LEU A 34 26.06 23.05 -1.01
C LEU A 34 25.63 21.70 -1.62
N SER A 35 24.50 21.15 -1.15
CA SER A 35 23.96 19.89 -1.67
C SER A 35 23.32 20.11 -3.04
N THR A 36 24.11 20.00 -4.11
CA THR A 36 23.62 20.04 -5.48
C THR A 36 22.63 18.91 -5.75
N ALA A 37 21.51 19.28 -6.39
CA ALA A 37 20.34 18.44 -6.65
C ALA A 37 19.60 17.96 -5.39
N GLY A 38 18.28 17.81 -5.53
CA GLY A 38 17.41 17.29 -4.50
C GLY A 38 17.73 15.83 -4.20
N ARG A 39 18.55 15.58 -3.18
CA ARG A 39 18.49 14.32 -2.42
C ARG A 39 17.15 14.28 -1.70
N ALA A 40 16.10 13.92 -2.44
CA ALA A 40 14.96 13.28 -1.86
C ALA A 40 15.50 12.09 -1.07
N THR A 41 15.45 12.18 0.26
CA THR A 41 15.68 11.05 1.16
C THR A 41 14.46 10.13 1.07
N GLY A 42 14.23 9.60 -0.13
CA GLY A 42 13.31 8.52 -0.37
C GLY A 42 13.73 7.41 0.57
N GLN A 43 12.88 7.14 1.56
CA GLN A 43 13.14 6.10 2.53
C GLN A 43 13.16 4.78 1.79
N SER A 44 14.35 4.34 1.40
CA SER A 44 14.57 3.01 0.89
C SER A 44 14.04 2.07 1.97
N SER A 45 12.96 1.37 1.64
CA SER A 45 12.35 0.34 2.49
C SER A 45 13.23 -0.92 2.46
N ALA A 46 14.51 -0.71 2.74
CA ALA A 46 15.58 -1.68 2.71
C ALA A 46 15.17 -2.87 3.56
N ILE A 47 15.07 -4.03 2.89
CA ILE A 47 14.58 -5.27 3.50
C ILE A 47 15.41 -5.50 4.78
N PRO A 48 14.79 -5.54 5.97
CA PRO A 48 15.54 -5.58 7.22
C PRO A 48 16.55 -6.74 7.23
N ALA A 49 17.76 -6.50 7.72
CA ALA A 49 18.84 -7.50 7.66
C ALA A 49 18.46 -8.85 8.31
N TRP A 50 17.55 -8.87 9.29
CA TRP A 50 17.00 -10.11 9.85
C TRP A 50 16.21 -10.93 8.83
N ARG A 51 15.47 -10.27 7.93
CA ARG A 51 14.65 -10.92 6.90
C ARG A 51 15.52 -11.51 5.79
N ILE A 52 16.50 -10.74 5.29
CA ILE A 52 17.50 -11.21 4.31
C ILE A 52 18.18 -12.49 4.84
N ARG A 53 18.64 -12.48 6.11
CA ARG A 53 19.27 -13.65 6.76
C ARG A 53 18.36 -14.87 6.86
N ILE A 54 17.03 -14.72 6.88
CA ILE A 54 16.09 -15.86 6.87
C ILE A 54 15.78 -16.31 5.44
N GLU A 55 15.65 -15.38 4.49
CA GLU A 55 15.46 -15.68 3.07
C GLU A 55 16.68 -16.43 2.49
N GLU A 56 17.90 -16.05 2.87
CA GLU A 56 19.12 -16.81 2.61
C GLU A 56 19.08 -18.24 3.18
N ARG A 57 18.61 -18.42 4.42
CA ARG A 57 18.50 -19.75 5.06
C ARG A 57 17.48 -20.62 4.34
N ILE A 58 16.39 -20.03 3.84
CA ILE A 58 15.39 -20.71 2.99
C ILE A 58 16.02 -21.10 1.65
N ALA A 59 16.75 -20.20 0.98
CA ALA A 59 17.43 -20.48 -0.29
C ALA A 59 18.47 -21.61 -0.15
N LYS A 60 19.34 -21.54 0.87
CA LYS A 60 20.33 -22.58 1.19
C LYS A 60 19.68 -23.92 1.54
N ALA A 61 18.52 -23.92 2.20
CA ALA A 61 17.76 -25.14 2.49
C ALA A 61 17.08 -25.74 1.23
N ARG A 62 16.57 -24.90 0.31
CA ARG A 62 16.01 -25.34 -0.98
C ARG A 62 17.08 -26.01 -1.84
N ALA A 63 18.17 -25.31 -2.13
CA ALA A 63 19.28 -25.85 -2.93
C ALA A 63 19.82 -27.18 -2.38
N LEU A 64 19.82 -27.36 -1.05
CA LEU A 64 20.21 -28.63 -0.44
C LEU A 64 19.14 -29.73 -0.60
N ILE A 65 17.84 -29.41 -0.50
CA ILE A 65 16.75 -30.35 -0.86
C ILE A 65 16.90 -30.80 -2.31
N ASP A 66 17.14 -29.87 -3.25
CA ASP A 66 17.27 -30.17 -4.67
C ASP A 66 18.42 -31.16 -4.92
N ILE A 67 19.58 -30.95 -4.28
CA ILE A 67 20.74 -31.86 -4.33
C ILE A 67 20.43 -33.23 -3.71
N LEU A 68 19.69 -33.30 -2.61
CA LEU A 68 19.27 -34.58 -2.00
C LEU A 68 18.28 -35.34 -2.91
N ILE A 69 17.41 -34.62 -3.63
CA ILE A 69 16.49 -35.21 -4.62
C ILE A 69 17.28 -35.76 -5.82
N CYS A 70 18.21 -34.99 -6.40
CA CYS A 70 19.06 -35.46 -7.50
C CYS A 70 19.86 -36.72 -7.12
N PHE A 71 20.39 -36.78 -5.89
CA PHE A 71 21.07 -37.98 -5.38
C PHE A 71 20.12 -39.17 -5.25
N ARG A 72 18.92 -38.97 -4.69
CA ARG A 72 17.88 -40.01 -4.58
C ARG A 72 17.43 -40.53 -5.96
N SER A 73 17.43 -39.68 -6.99
CA SER A 73 17.19 -40.07 -8.39
C SER A 73 18.36 -40.79 -9.06
N GLY A 74 19.40 -41.17 -8.31
CA GLY A 74 20.55 -41.95 -8.81
C GLY A 74 21.73 -41.14 -9.33
N ASN A 75 21.70 -39.80 -9.26
CA ASN A 75 22.82 -38.98 -9.72
C ASN A 75 23.97 -38.97 -8.69
N ASN A 76 24.90 -39.91 -8.87
CA ASN A 76 26.07 -40.11 -8.02
C ASN A 76 27.30 -39.25 -8.41
N GLY A 77 27.09 -38.11 -9.09
CA GLY A 77 28.19 -37.22 -9.49
C GLY A 77 29.04 -36.76 -8.28
N PRO A 78 30.39 -36.71 -8.37
CA PRO A 78 31.26 -36.49 -7.21
C PRO A 78 30.97 -35.23 -6.38
N ARG A 79 30.52 -34.14 -7.04
CA ARG A 79 30.09 -32.89 -6.38
C ARG A 79 28.83 -33.07 -5.54
N ILE A 80 27.86 -33.87 -6.03
CA ILE A 80 26.64 -34.24 -5.30
C ILE A 80 27.03 -35.10 -4.10
N VAL A 81 27.74 -36.22 -4.32
CA VAL A 81 28.18 -37.14 -3.25
C VAL A 81 28.93 -36.41 -2.12
N ARG A 82 29.85 -35.49 -2.47
CA ARG A 82 30.55 -34.64 -1.48
C ARG A 82 29.57 -33.75 -0.70
N THR A 83 28.60 -33.15 -1.37
CA THR A 83 27.62 -32.25 -0.72
C THR A 83 26.63 -33.02 0.15
N VAL A 84 26.17 -34.20 -0.27
CA VAL A 84 25.32 -35.09 0.55
C VAL A 84 26.10 -35.56 1.79
N ARG A 85 27.38 -35.97 1.64
CA ARG A 85 28.23 -36.33 2.78
C ARG A 85 28.39 -35.17 3.77
N MET A 86 28.53 -33.94 3.29
CA MET A 86 28.56 -32.74 4.14
C MET A 86 27.20 -32.42 4.78
N ALA A 87 26.08 -32.72 4.11
CA ALA A 87 24.73 -32.56 4.66
C ALA A 87 24.42 -33.51 5.84
N PHE A 88 25.21 -34.59 6.00
CA PHE A 88 25.18 -35.55 7.11
C PHE A 88 26.45 -35.51 7.98
N ALA A 89 27.36 -34.56 7.78
CA ALA A 89 28.55 -34.43 8.61
C ALA A 89 28.19 -34.21 10.09
N GLY A 90 28.83 -34.96 10.99
CA GLY A 90 28.49 -34.98 12.41
C GLY A 90 27.27 -35.84 12.76
N THR A 91 26.74 -36.66 11.84
CA THR A 91 25.74 -37.70 12.13
C THR A 91 26.27 -39.09 11.78
N ASN A 92 25.78 -40.13 12.45
CA ASN A 92 26.22 -41.52 12.26
C ASN A 92 25.65 -42.18 10.97
N VAL A 93 25.52 -41.38 9.90
CA VAL A 93 24.94 -41.77 8.61
C VAL A 93 26.04 -41.92 7.57
N SER A 94 26.23 -43.15 7.08
CA SER A 94 27.10 -43.43 5.95
C SER A 94 26.26 -43.66 4.69
N LEU A 95 26.75 -43.18 3.55
CA LEU A 95 26.07 -43.32 2.25
C LEU A 95 26.01 -44.78 1.76
N SER A 96 26.78 -45.68 2.38
CA SER A 96 26.79 -47.11 2.10
C SER A 96 25.81 -47.92 2.97
N GLN A 97 25.06 -47.29 3.88
CA GLN A 97 24.05 -47.97 4.69
C GLN A 97 22.79 -48.27 3.84
N PRO A 98 22.14 -49.44 4.00
CA PRO A 98 20.96 -49.81 3.19
C PRO A 98 19.74 -48.89 3.44
N ASP A 99 19.65 -48.27 4.62
CA ASP A 99 18.58 -47.37 5.03
C ASP A 99 18.78 -45.90 4.57
N ILE A 100 19.83 -45.62 3.78
CA ILE A 100 20.17 -44.25 3.35
C ILE A 100 19.01 -43.54 2.64
N MET A 101 18.18 -44.25 1.87
CA MET A 101 17.04 -43.65 1.15
C MET A 101 15.91 -43.17 2.08
N GLN A 102 15.76 -43.82 3.24
CA GLN A 102 14.83 -43.37 4.28
C GLN A 102 15.41 -42.12 4.98
N LYS A 103 16.67 -42.19 5.42
CA LYS A 103 17.41 -41.07 6.04
C LYS A 103 17.47 -39.81 5.15
N LEU A 104 17.57 -39.99 3.82
CA LEU A 104 17.47 -38.91 2.84
C LEU A 104 16.07 -38.26 2.83
N THR A 105 15.01 -39.07 2.93
CA THR A 105 13.63 -38.59 3.01
C THR A 105 13.41 -37.79 4.30
N ASP A 106 13.82 -38.34 5.45
CA ASP A 106 13.74 -37.66 6.76
C ASP A 106 14.49 -36.32 6.75
N ARG A 107 15.65 -36.28 6.09
CA ARG A 107 16.46 -35.06 5.95
C ARG A 107 15.79 -34.02 5.07
N ILE A 108 15.20 -34.43 3.94
CA ILE A 108 14.39 -33.55 3.08
C ILE A 108 13.20 -32.99 3.86
N ASP A 109 12.47 -33.81 4.60
CA ASP A 109 11.26 -33.37 5.31
C ASP A 109 11.58 -32.56 6.58
N HIS A 110 12.73 -32.76 7.21
CA HIS A 110 13.29 -31.83 8.20
C HIS A 110 13.57 -30.44 7.57
N LEU A 111 14.14 -30.40 6.37
CA LEU A 111 14.42 -29.14 5.67
C LEU A 111 13.14 -28.43 5.21
N LYS A 112 12.14 -29.16 4.68
CA LYS A 112 10.80 -28.62 4.39
C LYS A 112 10.19 -27.98 5.64
N ARG A 113 10.15 -28.70 6.77
CA ARG A 113 9.65 -28.19 8.06
C ARG A 113 10.37 -26.90 8.50
N ARG A 114 11.70 -26.82 8.33
CA ARG A 114 12.48 -25.60 8.61
C ARG A 114 12.17 -24.43 7.67
N ILE A 115 11.91 -24.68 6.38
CA ILE A 115 11.46 -23.65 5.43
C ILE A 115 10.08 -23.12 5.85
N THR A 116 9.12 -23.99 6.17
CA THR A 116 7.79 -23.60 6.64
C THR A 116 7.84 -22.78 7.94
N ALA A 117 8.67 -23.20 8.91
CA ALA A 117 8.88 -22.43 10.15
C ALA A 117 9.50 -21.05 9.88
N SER A 118 10.50 -20.98 8.99
CA SER A 118 11.16 -19.73 8.59
C SER A 118 10.19 -18.77 7.89
N GLY A 119 9.31 -19.27 7.01
CA GLY A 119 8.24 -18.48 6.40
C GLY A 119 7.22 -17.96 7.42
N LYS A 120 6.81 -18.80 8.39
CA LYS A 120 5.95 -18.39 9.52
C LYS A 120 6.61 -17.28 10.36
N TRP A 121 7.93 -17.30 10.56
CA TRP A 121 8.67 -16.23 11.24
C TRP A 121 8.69 -14.93 10.44
N ILE A 122 9.02 -14.97 9.13
CA ILE A 122 8.99 -13.77 8.26
C ILE A 122 7.59 -13.14 8.29
N ARG A 123 6.53 -13.94 8.13
CA ARG A 123 5.14 -13.47 8.20
C ARG A 123 4.85 -12.81 9.56
N ARG A 124 5.08 -13.51 10.67
CA ARG A 124 4.80 -13.01 12.04
C ARG A 124 5.56 -11.71 12.36
N TYR A 125 6.82 -11.59 11.93
CA TYR A 125 7.65 -10.43 12.22
C TYR A 125 7.29 -9.23 11.33
N THR A 126 6.91 -9.49 10.08
CA THR A 126 6.36 -8.46 9.18
C THR A 126 5.02 -7.96 9.72
N GLU A 127 4.08 -8.85 10.06
CA GLU A 127 2.80 -8.49 10.68
C GLU A 127 2.99 -7.66 11.97
N ARG A 128 3.90 -8.07 12.86
CA ARG A 128 4.21 -7.31 14.09
C ARG A 128 4.74 -5.90 13.78
N SER A 129 5.67 -5.78 12.84
CA SER A 129 6.22 -4.48 12.41
C SER A 129 5.12 -3.58 11.83
N THR A 130 4.30 -4.12 10.93
CA THR A 130 3.17 -3.39 10.33
C THR A 130 2.18 -2.92 11.40
N ARG A 131 1.73 -3.80 12.31
CA ARG A 131 0.83 -3.42 13.41
C ARG A 131 1.44 -2.38 14.35
N PHE A 132 2.72 -2.51 14.70
CA PHE A 132 3.41 -1.50 15.53
C PHE A 132 3.43 -0.13 14.85
N ASN A 133 3.79 -0.07 13.56
CA ASN A 133 3.81 1.17 12.80
C ASN A 133 2.40 1.76 12.59
N GLN A 134 1.38 0.91 12.38
CA GLN A 134 -0.02 1.33 12.27
C GLN A 134 -0.54 1.91 13.59
N ASN A 135 -0.28 1.25 14.72
CA ASN A 135 -0.68 1.75 16.04
C ASN A 135 0.05 3.05 16.41
N LEU A 136 1.35 3.14 16.12
CA LEU A 136 2.13 4.37 16.30
C LEU A 136 1.59 5.53 15.44
N LEU A 137 1.18 5.24 14.20
CA LEU A 137 0.56 6.22 13.32
C LEU A 137 -0.84 6.60 13.79
N PHE A 138 -1.64 5.64 14.30
CA PHE A 138 -2.94 5.93 14.90
C PHE A 138 -2.83 6.90 16.09
N HIS A 139 -1.86 6.71 16.98
CA HIS A 139 -1.67 7.59 18.14
C HIS A 139 -1.06 8.97 17.79
N SER A 140 -0.40 9.13 16.64
CA SER A 140 0.31 10.37 16.28
C SER A 140 -0.35 11.19 15.16
N ASP A 141 -0.94 10.53 14.16
CA ASP A 141 -1.71 11.16 13.08
C ASP A 141 -2.74 10.14 12.51
N PRO A 142 -3.93 10.02 13.11
CA PRO A 142 -4.98 9.14 12.62
C PRO A 142 -5.34 9.41 11.15
N LYS A 143 -5.32 10.68 10.72
CA LYS A 143 -5.67 11.08 9.36
C LYS A 143 -4.70 10.51 8.33
N ARG A 144 -3.40 10.41 8.65
CA ARG A 144 -2.43 9.69 7.81
C ARG A 144 -2.67 8.18 7.78
N LEU A 145 -3.10 7.57 8.89
CA LEU A 145 -3.42 6.14 8.89
C LEU A 145 -4.63 5.86 7.98
N TYR A 146 -5.77 6.54 8.19
CA TYR A 146 -6.96 6.34 7.36
C TYR A 146 -6.67 6.61 5.88
N LYS A 147 -5.98 7.72 5.56
CA LYS A 147 -5.52 8.03 4.19
C LYS A 147 -4.52 7.02 3.59
N SER A 148 -3.93 6.14 4.38
CA SER A 148 -3.10 5.02 3.91
C SER A 148 -3.88 3.72 3.70
N LEU A 149 -5.05 3.58 4.34
CA LEU A 149 -5.98 2.46 4.20
C LEU A 149 -6.98 2.71 3.05
N GLU A 150 -7.49 3.95 2.94
CA GLU A 150 -8.31 4.49 1.85
C GLU A 150 -7.62 4.48 0.47
N ARG A 151 -6.36 4.02 0.40
CA ARG A 151 -5.56 3.98 -0.84
C ARG A 151 -5.19 2.55 -1.23
N PRO A 152 -6.16 1.73 -1.71
CA PRO A 152 -5.82 0.69 -2.68
C PRO A 152 -5.16 1.34 -3.92
N LYS A 153 -4.55 0.52 -4.79
CA LYS A 153 -3.74 1.01 -5.93
C LYS A 153 -4.57 1.54 -7.11
N VAL A 154 -5.65 2.27 -6.85
CA VAL A 154 -6.46 2.94 -7.87
C VAL A 154 -5.62 4.05 -8.49
N ARG A 155 -5.04 3.78 -9.66
CA ARG A 155 -4.57 4.83 -10.57
C ARG A 155 -5.82 5.46 -11.15
N GLY A 156 -6.20 6.65 -10.66
CA GLY A 156 -7.32 7.40 -11.22
C GLY A 156 -7.09 7.67 -12.70
N THR A 157 -7.82 6.97 -13.57
CA THR A 157 -7.91 7.26 -15.00
C THR A 157 -8.69 8.57 -15.14
N GLY A 158 -8.01 9.65 -15.53
CA GLY A 158 -8.52 11.03 -15.46
C GLY A 158 -9.64 11.41 -16.45
N SER A 159 -10.46 10.45 -16.88
CA SER A 159 -11.73 10.72 -17.57
C SER A 159 -12.86 10.76 -16.55
N ALA A 160 -13.82 11.66 -16.72
CA ALA A 160 -15.11 11.50 -16.06
C ALA A 160 -15.78 10.20 -16.54
N PRO A 161 -16.51 9.46 -15.69
CA PRO A 161 -17.34 8.35 -16.11
C PRO A 161 -18.55 8.87 -16.90
N ASN A 162 -19.10 8.01 -17.75
CA ASN A 162 -20.30 8.27 -18.54
C ASN A 162 -21.54 8.44 -17.64
N GLN A 163 -22.40 9.39 -17.97
CA GLN A 163 -23.66 9.63 -17.26
C GLN A 163 -24.62 8.44 -17.39
N ALA A 164 -24.67 7.76 -18.54
CA ALA A 164 -25.56 6.62 -18.74
C ALA A 164 -25.17 5.45 -17.82
N ASP A 165 -23.89 5.08 -17.79
CA ASP A 165 -23.35 4.00 -16.95
C ASP A 165 -23.52 4.34 -15.45
N THR A 166 -23.35 5.62 -15.10
CA THR A 166 -23.57 6.16 -13.75
C THR A 166 -25.02 6.00 -13.29
N VAL A 167 -25.98 6.29 -14.18
CA VAL A 167 -27.41 6.10 -13.91
C VAL A 167 -27.78 4.62 -13.89
N ALA A 168 -27.19 3.80 -14.77
CA ALA A 168 -27.43 2.36 -14.82
C ALA A 168 -27.01 1.67 -13.51
N PHE A 169 -25.83 1.97 -12.96
CA PHE A 169 -25.34 1.39 -11.71
C PHE A 169 -26.27 1.65 -10.51
N TRP A 170 -26.69 2.91 -10.29
CA TRP A 170 -27.62 3.23 -9.20
C TRP A 170 -29.03 2.67 -9.47
N ARG A 171 -29.47 2.63 -10.73
CA ARG A 171 -30.75 2.04 -11.10
C ARG A 171 -30.78 0.55 -10.78
N ASP A 172 -29.74 -0.20 -11.12
CA ASP A 172 -29.59 -1.63 -10.82
C ASP A 172 -29.71 -1.88 -9.32
N LEU A 173 -28.98 -1.10 -8.51
CA LEU A 173 -28.94 -1.23 -7.05
C LEU A 173 -30.25 -0.83 -6.33
N TRP A 174 -31.05 0.09 -6.89
CA TRP A 174 -32.23 0.67 -6.22
C TRP A 174 -33.58 0.41 -6.89
N SER A 175 -33.63 -0.20 -8.09
CA SER A 175 -34.89 -0.42 -8.82
C SER A 175 -35.39 -1.87 -8.77
N GLU A 176 -34.61 -2.81 -8.24
CA GLU A 176 -35.13 -4.12 -7.86
C GLU A 176 -35.79 -4.03 -6.48
N PRO A 177 -37.12 -4.25 -6.35
CA PRO A 177 -37.80 -4.23 -5.05
C PRO A 177 -37.49 -5.52 -4.28
N VAL A 178 -36.39 -5.51 -3.54
CA VAL A 178 -35.99 -6.64 -2.67
C VAL A 178 -36.94 -6.71 -1.47
N ASN A 179 -37.82 -7.72 -1.46
CA ASN A 179 -38.66 -8.03 -0.31
C ASN A 179 -37.81 -8.59 0.84
N HIS A 180 -37.38 -7.72 1.75
CA HIS A 180 -36.72 -8.13 2.98
C HIS A 180 -37.74 -8.70 3.98
N SER A 181 -37.50 -9.93 4.47
CA SER A 181 -38.26 -10.45 5.61
C SER A 181 -37.75 -9.77 6.89
N GLU A 182 -38.51 -8.80 7.39
CA GLU A 182 -38.21 -8.19 8.68
C GLU A 182 -38.26 -9.24 9.81
N GLY A 183 -37.39 -9.07 10.80
CA GLY A 183 -37.35 -9.93 11.98
C GLY A 183 -38.20 -9.35 13.12
N PRO A 184 -38.59 -10.16 14.13
CA PRO A 184 -39.44 -9.71 15.26
C PRO A 184 -38.90 -8.53 16.09
N TRP A 185 -37.69 -8.06 15.81
CA TRP A 185 -37.11 -6.87 16.42
C TRP A 185 -37.71 -5.56 15.86
N THR A 186 -38.26 -5.54 14.65
CA THR A 186 -38.84 -4.31 14.08
C THR A 186 -40.14 -3.92 14.78
N GLU A 187 -40.97 -4.90 15.17
CA GLU A 187 -42.13 -4.69 16.05
C GLU A 187 -41.74 -4.09 17.41
N VAL A 188 -40.64 -4.57 18.00
CA VAL A 188 -40.12 -4.06 19.28
C VAL A 188 -39.62 -2.62 19.15
N VAL A 189 -38.91 -2.29 18.06
CA VAL A 189 -38.45 -0.92 17.78
C VAL A 189 -39.62 -0.01 17.46
N ALA A 190 -40.62 -0.46 16.68
CA ALA A 190 -41.83 0.30 16.40
C ALA A 190 -42.62 0.61 17.69
N GLY A 191 -42.75 -0.35 18.61
CA GLY A 191 -43.36 -0.15 19.92
C GLY A 191 -42.61 0.85 20.81
N GLN A 192 -41.27 0.87 20.76
CA GLN A 192 -40.45 1.87 21.46
C GLN A 192 -40.59 3.27 20.82
N CYS A 193 -40.64 3.33 19.49
CA CYS A 193 -40.78 4.57 18.73
C CYS A 193 -42.21 5.12 18.68
N ALA A 194 -43.23 4.38 19.11
CA ALA A 194 -44.65 4.78 19.06
C ALA A 194 -44.98 6.04 19.90
N SER A 195 -44.08 6.45 20.81
CA SER A 195 -44.18 7.70 21.59
C SER A 195 -43.44 8.89 20.97
N ILE A 196 -42.68 8.66 19.90
CA ILE A 196 -41.90 9.70 19.22
C ILE A 196 -42.79 10.36 18.17
N THR A 197 -42.90 11.69 18.22
CA THR A 197 -43.59 12.46 17.17
C THR A 197 -42.95 12.18 15.82
N HIS A 198 -43.75 11.76 14.84
CA HIS A 198 -43.27 11.53 13.47
C HIS A 198 -42.65 12.81 12.93
N MET A 199 -41.44 12.72 12.36
CA MET A 199 -40.77 13.87 11.75
C MET A 199 -41.62 14.37 10.56
N ASP A 200 -41.82 15.68 10.46
CA ASP A 200 -42.51 16.27 9.31
C ASP A 200 -41.83 15.88 7.99
N PRO A 201 -42.58 15.66 6.90
CA PRO A 201 -42.02 15.20 5.63
C PRO A 201 -41.04 16.25 5.08
N VAL A 202 -39.74 15.90 5.06
CA VAL A 202 -38.67 16.76 4.55
C VAL A 202 -38.74 16.78 3.01
N ILE A 203 -39.47 17.75 2.47
CA ILE A 203 -39.56 18.01 1.03
C ILE A 203 -38.25 18.68 0.60
N ILE A 204 -37.31 17.89 0.08
CA ILE A 204 -36.07 18.40 -0.52
C ILE A 204 -36.42 18.97 -1.90
N THR A 205 -36.29 20.29 -2.07
CA THR A 205 -36.54 20.96 -3.35
C THR A 205 -35.29 20.96 -4.25
N PRO A 206 -35.42 21.20 -5.56
CA PRO A 206 -34.27 21.41 -6.45
C PRO A 206 -33.38 22.59 -6.01
N ASP A 207 -33.98 23.60 -5.38
CA ASP A 207 -33.26 24.81 -4.93
C ASP A 207 -32.45 24.53 -3.66
N ASP A 208 -32.92 23.69 -2.74
CA ASP A 208 -32.12 23.23 -1.58
C ASP A 208 -30.85 22.49 -2.04
N VAL A 209 -31.00 21.64 -3.06
CA VAL A 209 -29.87 20.93 -3.68
C VAL A 209 -28.91 21.92 -4.33
N ALA A 210 -29.42 22.90 -5.09
CA ALA A 210 -28.60 23.93 -5.73
C ALA A 210 -27.85 24.80 -4.71
N GLU A 211 -28.50 25.20 -3.61
CA GLU A 211 -27.92 26.00 -2.53
C GLU A 211 -26.82 25.24 -1.78
N ALA A 212 -27.04 23.96 -1.44
CA ALA A 212 -26.03 23.10 -0.82
C ALA A 212 -24.82 22.88 -1.73
N VAL A 213 -25.07 22.62 -3.02
CA VAL A 213 -24.05 22.46 -4.07
C VAL A 213 -23.22 23.71 -4.26
N ARG A 214 -23.85 24.89 -4.31
CA ARG A 214 -23.19 26.19 -4.54
C ARG A 214 -22.13 26.52 -3.49
N ARG A 215 -22.21 25.89 -2.31
CA ARG A 215 -21.25 25.99 -1.21
C ARG A 215 -20.21 24.86 -1.19
N ALA A 216 -20.40 23.80 -1.99
CA ALA A 216 -19.48 22.67 -2.07
C ALA A 216 -18.36 22.93 -3.12
N PRO A 217 -17.08 22.69 -2.79
CA PRO A 217 -15.99 22.88 -3.73
C PRO A 217 -15.96 21.76 -4.79
N ASN A 218 -15.85 22.13 -6.06
CA ASN A 218 -15.87 21.19 -7.19
C ASN A 218 -14.65 20.25 -7.17
N TRP A 219 -14.88 18.95 -6.93
CA TRP A 219 -13.85 17.93 -6.76
C TRP A 219 -13.62 17.07 -8.03
N LYS A 220 -12.35 16.78 -8.32
CA LYS A 220 -11.90 16.22 -9.60
C LYS A 220 -11.97 14.67 -9.69
N SER A 221 -13.18 14.09 -9.54
CA SER A 221 -13.45 12.63 -9.59
C SER A 221 -12.73 11.82 -8.48
N PRO A 222 -12.86 10.47 -8.30
CA PRO A 222 -13.27 8.98 -9.51
C PRO A 222 -14.70 8.93 -10.14
N GLY A 223 -15.21 7.70 -10.31
CA GLY A 223 -16.62 7.34 -10.55
C GLY A 223 -17.15 6.24 -9.61
N LEU A 224 -18.20 5.53 -10.05
CA LEU A 224 -19.09 4.65 -9.25
C LEU A 224 -18.56 3.26 -8.87
N ASP A 225 -17.30 3.22 -8.46
CA ASP A 225 -16.73 2.14 -7.65
C ASP A 225 -15.81 2.66 -6.52
N GLY A 226 -15.62 3.98 -6.38
CA GLY A 226 -14.91 4.53 -5.21
C GLY A 226 -14.69 6.04 -5.06
N LEU A 227 -15.13 6.91 -5.98
CA LEU A 227 -14.79 8.37 -6.00
C LEU A 227 -16.07 9.24 -5.77
N HIS A 228 -15.88 10.53 -5.47
CA HIS A 228 -16.95 11.56 -5.39
C HIS A 228 -17.25 12.23 -6.74
N HIS A 229 -18.41 12.89 -6.86
CA HIS A 229 -18.92 13.52 -8.09
C HIS A 229 -19.59 14.87 -7.84
N TYR A 230 -19.56 15.77 -8.83
CA TYR A 230 -20.60 16.81 -9.00
C TYR A 230 -20.76 17.32 -10.44
N TRP A 231 -22.01 17.51 -10.90
CA TRP A 231 -22.37 18.20 -12.15
C TRP A 231 -23.75 18.88 -12.07
N SER A 232 -23.88 20.07 -12.67
CA SER A 232 -25.13 20.86 -12.76
C SER A 232 -25.31 21.44 -14.17
N PHE A 233 -26.48 21.23 -14.78
CA PHE A 233 -26.87 21.92 -16.02
C PHE A 233 -28.28 22.49 -15.88
N GLY A 234 -28.38 23.74 -15.41
CA GLY A 234 -29.63 24.47 -15.27
C GLY A 234 -29.70 25.66 -16.21
N HIS A 235 -30.18 25.46 -17.44
CA HIS A 235 -30.63 26.55 -18.32
C HIS A 235 -31.61 26.09 -19.42
N HIS A 236 -32.66 25.36 -19.05
CA HIS A 236 -33.90 25.37 -19.84
C HIS A 236 -34.79 26.52 -19.36
N SER A 237 -34.50 27.72 -19.86
CA SER A 237 -35.46 28.82 -19.88
C SER A 237 -36.59 28.48 -20.85
N PHE A 238 -37.63 27.81 -20.37
CA PHE A 238 -38.91 27.75 -21.07
C PHE A 238 -39.50 29.16 -21.13
N GLY A 239 -39.51 29.76 -22.31
CA GLY A 239 -39.99 31.12 -22.54
C GLY A 239 -40.56 31.24 -23.94
N SER A 240 -41.89 31.12 -24.03
CA SER A 240 -42.73 31.15 -25.24
C SER A 240 -42.55 29.94 -26.18
#